data_AF-A0A8J7Y3G5-F1
#
_entry.id   AF-A0A8J7Y3G5-F1
#
_cell.length_a   1.000
_cell.length_b   1.000
_cell.length_c   1.000
_cell.angle_alpha   90.00
_cell.angle_beta   90.00
_cell.angle_gamma   90.00
#
_symmetry.space_group_name_H-M   'P 1'
#
loop_
_entity.id
_entity.type
_entity.pdbx_description
1 polymer ?
#
loop_
_entity_poly.entity_id
_entity_poly.type
_entity_poly.pdbx_seq_one_letter_code
_entity_poly.pdbx_strand_id
1 'polypeptide(L)'
;MSNLENVTFCGLFCELCSARARIPHQAQALQKSMEEEGYPVWGKEIPDFENFWGFLRSLCDPQKVCSGCRQGGGPPFCSIRTCCQKKGLDACVSCEEYPCHRIRELARGYPTLLSDGMRINEIGMEKWIEEQKARAERGVVYSDIRCYPYEVPQD
;
A
#
# COMPACT_ATOMS: atom_id res chain seq x y z
N MET A 1 -14.56 -12.71 -14.15
CA MET A 1 -14.41 -12.09 -12.81
C MET A 1 -13.10 -11.34 -12.82
N SER A 2 -13.12 -10.05 -12.49
CA SER A 2 -11.94 -9.19 -12.47
C SER A 2 -10.97 -9.65 -11.36
N ASN A 3 -9.66 -9.64 -11.62
CA ASN A 3 -8.68 -9.95 -10.57
C ASN A 3 -8.58 -8.77 -9.58
N LEU A 4 -9.06 -8.98 -8.35
CA LEU A 4 -9.10 -7.96 -7.30
C LEU A 4 -7.92 -8.02 -6.32
N GLU A 5 -6.92 -8.87 -6.58
CA GLU A 5 -5.80 -9.14 -5.66
C GLU A 5 -5.15 -7.87 -5.10
N ASN A 6 -4.89 -6.88 -5.97
CA ASN A 6 -4.28 -5.61 -5.61
C ASN A 6 -5.30 -4.51 -5.23
N VAL A 7 -6.60 -4.74 -5.39
CA VAL A 7 -7.64 -3.77 -5.03
C VAL A 7 -7.92 -3.87 -3.53
N THR A 8 -7.69 -2.79 -2.80
CA THR A 8 -7.99 -2.73 -1.37
C THR A 8 -9.48 -2.54 -1.11
N PHE A 9 -9.96 -2.93 0.08
CA PHE A 9 -11.36 -2.72 0.46
C PHE A 9 -11.76 -1.24 0.50
N CYS A 10 -10.84 -0.30 0.75
CA CYS A 10 -11.16 1.12 0.73
C CYS A 10 -11.17 1.74 -0.67
N GLY A 11 -10.74 1.03 -1.71
CA GLY A 11 -10.64 1.58 -3.07
C GLY A 11 -9.28 2.20 -3.42
N LEU A 12 -8.24 1.92 -2.62
CA LEU A 12 -6.83 2.10 -3.02
C LEU A 12 -6.30 0.88 -3.78
N PHE A 13 -5.11 1.00 -4.37
CA PHE A 13 -4.42 -0.04 -5.14
C PHE A 13 -3.05 -0.37 -4.53
N CYS A 14 -2.79 -1.65 -4.24
CA CYS A 14 -1.61 -2.09 -3.48
C CYS A 14 -0.29 -1.79 -4.20
N GLU A 15 -0.29 -1.75 -5.53
CA GLU A 15 0.91 -1.41 -6.33
C GLU A 15 1.23 0.09 -6.34
N LEU A 16 0.36 0.93 -5.77
CA LEU A 16 0.67 2.34 -5.48
C LEU A 16 1.12 2.55 -4.02
N CYS A 17 1.23 1.48 -3.24
CA CYS A 17 1.76 1.56 -1.87
C CYS A 17 3.29 1.59 -1.90
N SER A 18 3.92 2.59 -1.28
CA SER A 18 5.38 2.72 -1.23
C SER A 18 6.06 1.48 -0.64
N ALA A 19 5.42 0.82 0.33
CA ALA A 19 5.89 -0.42 0.95
C ALA A 19 6.06 -1.59 -0.05
N ARG A 20 5.33 -1.58 -1.17
CA ARG A 20 5.44 -2.60 -2.22
C ARG A 20 6.18 -2.10 -3.45
N ALA A 21 5.96 -0.83 -3.82
CA ALA A 21 6.39 -0.29 -5.11
C ALA A 21 7.65 0.57 -5.10
N ARG A 22 8.12 1.02 -3.92
CA ARG A 22 9.28 1.92 -3.83
C ARG A 22 10.33 1.44 -2.84
N ILE A 23 9.93 1.15 -1.60
CA ILE A 23 10.83 0.79 -0.51
C ILE A 23 11.69 -0.42 -0.85
N PRO A 24 11.17 -1.52 -1.44
CA PRO A 24 12.01 -2.68 -1.78
C PRO A 24 13.11 -2.37 -2.79
N HIS A 25 12.82 -1.56 -3.80
CA HIS A 25 13.83 -1.15 -4.79
C HIS A 25 14.91 -0.24 -4.19
N GLN A 26 14.51 0.68 -3.31
CA GLN A 26 15.47 1.53 -2.58
C GLN A 26 16.34 0.72 -1.61
N ALA A 27 15.74 -0.25 -0.91
CA ALA A 27 16.45 -1.17 -0.03
C ALA A 27 17.47 -2.01 -0.81
N GLN A 28 17.09 -2.56 -1.96
CA GLN A 28 17.99 -3.31 -2.84
C GLN A 28 19.16 -2.45 -3.34
N ALA A 29 18.90 -1.20 -3.74
CA ALA A 29 19.94 -0.27 -4.19
C ALA A 29 20.96 0.05 -3.07
N LEU A 30 20.47 0.29 -1.85
CA LEU A 30 21.33 0.50 -0.68
C LEU A 30 22.12 -0.78 -0.34
N GLN A 31 21.45 -1.92 -0.28
CA GLN A 31 22.09 -3.22 0.00
C GLN A 31 23.23 -3.48 -0.98
N LYS A 32 22.99 -3.31 -2.28
CA LYS A 32 24.00 -3.50 -3.32
C LYS A 32 25.21 -2.58 -3.12
N SER A 33 24.97 -1.30 -2.86
CA SER A 33 26.05 -0.31 -2.64
C SER A 33 26.90 -0.68 -1.41
N MET A 34 26.26 -1.14 -0.33
CA MET A 34 26.95 -1.56 0.89
C MET A 34 27.71 -2.88 0.70
N GLU A 35 27.19 -3.81 -0.09
CA GLU A 35 27.90 -5.05 -0.47
C GLU A 35 29.16 -4.74 -1.29
N GLU A 36 29.08 -3.83 -2.26
CA GLU A 36 30.22 -3.40 -3.09
C GLU A 36 31.33 -2.74 -2.26
N GLU A 37 30.98 -1.97 -1.24
CA GLU A 37 31.92 -1.36 -0.29
C GLU A 37 32.42 -2.34 0.80
N GLY A 38 31.95 -3.61 0.81
CA GLY A 38 32.44 -4.64 1.71
C GLY A 38 31.86 -4.59 3.14
N TYR A 39 30.75 -3.90 3.36
CA TYR A 39 30.09 -3.85 4.68
C TYR A 39 29.79 -5.23 5.28
N PRO A 40 29.44 -6.30 4.53
CA PRO A 40 29.27 -7.63 5.12
C PRO A 40 30.52 -8.18 5.82
N VAL A 41 31.71 -7.64 5.54
CA VAL A 41 32.98 -8.01 6.17
C VAL A 41 33.29 -7.10 7.34
N TRP A 42 33.49 -5.80 7.09
CA TRP A 42 33.98 -4.87 8.10
C TRP A 42 32.86 -4.16 8.87
N GLY A 43 31.65 -4.11 8.32
CA GLY A 43 30.50 -3.46 8.94
C GLY A 43 30.06 -4.10 10.25
N LYS A 44 30.45 -5.35 10.51
CA LYS A 44 30.19 -6.07 11.78
C LYS A 44 30.80 -5.40 13.00
N GLU A 45 31.80 -4.55 12.79
CA GLU A 45 32.42 -3.73 13.84
C GLU A 45 31.58 -2.47 14.17
N ILE A 46 30.60 -2.12 13.34
CA ILE A 46 29.66 -1.02 13.59
C ILE A 46 28.57 -1.53 14.55
N PRO A 47 28.28 -0.81 15.65
CA PRO A 47 27.16 -1.13 16.52
C PRO A 47 25.85 -1.32 15.75
N ASP A 48 25.11 -2.37 16.09
CA ASP A 48 23.82 -2.75 15.50
C ASP A 48 23.82 -3.11 13.99
N PHE A 49 24.99 -3.26 13.35
CA PHE A 49 25.05 -3.60 11.93
C PHE A 49 24.27 -4.87 11.58
N GLU A 50 24.41 -5.96 12.33
CA GLU A 50 23.73 -7.22 12.03
C GLU A 50 22.20 -7.09 12.09
N ASN A 51 21.68 -6.32 13.06
CA ASN A 51 20.26 -6.02 13.18
C ASN A 51 19.77 -5.19 11.99
N PHE A 52 20.49 -4.12 11.66
CA PHE A 52 20.22 -3.28 10.50
C PHE A 52 20.27 -4.10 9.20
N TRP A 53 21.29 -4.94 9.03
CA TRP A 53 21.52 -5.75 7.83
C TRP A 53 20.44 -6.81 7.65
N GLY A 54 20.00 -7.44 8.75
CA GLY A 54 18.84 -8.34 8.75
C GLY A 54 17.56 -7.62 8.33
N PHE A 55 17.31 -6.44 8.90
CA PHE A 55 16.13 -5.64 8.56
C PHE A 55 16.16 -5.14 7.10
N LEU A 56 17.29 -4.62 6.62
CA LEU A 56 17.47 -4.18 5.23
C LEU A 56 17.16 -5.32 4.25
N ARG A 57 17.70 -6.52 4.49
CA ARG A 57 17.40 -7.71 3.68
C ARG A 57 15.92 -8.08 3.69
N SER A 58 15.20 -7.85 4.80
CA SER A 58 13.75 -8.05 4.85
C SER A 58 12.98 -7.03 4.00
N LEU A 59 13.48 -5.79 3.91
CA LEU A 59 12.88 -4.73 3.09
C LEU A 59 13.03 -4.98 1.60
N CYS A 60 14.09 -5.67 1.16
CA CYS A 60 14.35 -5.99 -0.24
C CYS A 60 13.31 -6.93 -0.87
N ASP A 61 12.46 -7.59 -0.08
CA ASP A 61 11.41 -8.49 -0.55
C ASP A 61 10.02 -7.87 -0.33
N PRO A 62 9.35 -7.38 -1.40
CA PRO A 62 8.02 -6.78 -1.29
C PRO A 62 6.98 -7.67 -0.61
N GLN A 63 7.09 -9.00 -0.76
CA GLN A 63 6.14 -9.94 -0.16
C GLN A 63 6.33 -10.06 1.35
N LYS A 64 7.56 -9.91 1.85
CA LYS A 64 7.86 -9.85 3.29
C LYS A 64 7.47 -8.52 3.91
N VAL A 65 7.58 -7.42 3.15
CA VAL A 65 7.19 -6.09 3.64
C VAL A 65 5.67 -5.97 3.77
N CYS A 66 4.91 -6.38 2.74
CA CYS A 66 3.46 -6.33 2.78
C CYS A 66 2.84 -7.33 1.79
N SER A 67 2.15 -8.33 2.32
CA SER A 67 1.45 -9.36 1.53
C SER A 67 0.34 -8.82 0.63
N GLY A 68 -0.21 -7.64 0.96
CA GLY A 68 -1.30 -6.99 0.24
C GLY A 68 -2.59 -6.97 1.07
N CYS A 69 -3.49 -6.02 0.78
CA CYS A 69 -4.64 -5.74 1.64
C CYS A 69 -5.56 -6.95 1.83
N ARG A 70 -5.82 -7.71 0.75
CA ARG A 70 -6.67 -8.90 0.80
C ARG A 70 -5.95 -10.12 1.38
N GLN A 71 -4.62 -10.07 1.48
CA GLN A 71 -3.76 -11.12 2.04
C GLN A 71 -3.32 -10.82 3.49
N GLY A 72 -4.03 -9.92 4.18
CA GLY A 72 -3.76 -9.59 5.58
C GLY A 72 -2.80 -8.41 5.80
N GLY A 73 -2.20 -7.83 4.76
CA GLY A 73 -1.32 -6.67 4.87
C GLY A 73 -2.03 -5.38 5.28
N GLY A 74 -1.27 -4.33 5.59
CA GLY A 74 -1.80 -3.07 6.14
C GLY A 74 -2.17 -3.16 7.63
N PRO A 75 -2.86 -2.13 8.19
CA PRO A 75 -3.20 -2.12 9.61
C PRO A 75 -4.14 -3.29 9.98
N PRO A 76 -3.83 -4.07 11.04
CA PRO A 76 -4.66 -5.21 11.45
C PRO A 76 -6.04 -4.79 11.98
N PHE A 77 -6.16 -3.56 12.47
CA PHE A 77 -7.38 -2.96 13.02
C PHE A 77 -8.21 -2.19 11.98
N CYS A 78 -7.99 -2.39 10.68
CA CYS A 78 -8.67 -1.62 9.63
C CYS A 78 -10.20 -1.88 9.60
N SER A 79 -10.99 -0.94 10.13
CA SER A 79 -12.45 -1.13 10.24
C SER A 79 -13.18 -1.11 8.90
N ILE A 80 -12.64 -0.42 7.88
CA ILE A 80 -13.19 -0.44 6.51
C ILE A 80 -13.15 -1.86 5.93
N ARG A 81 -12.06 -2.60 6.15
CA ARG A 81 -11.93 -4.01 5.72
C ARG A 81 -12.99 -4.88 6.39
N THR A 82 -13.07 -4.80 7.72
CA THR A 82 -14.05 -5.56 8.50
C THR A 82 -15.49 -5.24 8.09
N CYS A 83 -15.79 -3.96 7.82
CA CYS A 83 -17.11 -3.53 7.35
C CYS A 83 -17.46 -4.14 5.99
N CYS A 84 -16.54 -4.07 5.01
CA CYS A 84 -16.77 -4.65 3.69
C CYS A 84 -16.97 -6.17 3.76
N GLN A 85 -16.15 -6.87 4.54
CA GLN A 85 -16.28 -8.31 4.74
C GLN A 85 -17.62 -8.69 5.38
N LYS A 86 -18.07 -7.97 6.42
CA LYS A 86 -19.39 -8.20 7.06
C LYS A 86 -20.55 -7.97 6.09
N LYS A 87 -20.43 -7.00 5.19
CA LYS A 87 -21.46 -6.66 4.19
C LYS A 87 -21.34 -7.47 2.89
N GLY A 88 -20.34 -8.34 2.75
CA GLY A 88 -20.09 -9.09 1.52
C GLY A 88 -19.71 -8.20 0.32
N LEU A 89 -19.08 -7.05 0.57
CA LEU A 89 -18.68 -6.10 -0.45
C LEU A 89 -17.22 -6.30 -0.86
N ASP A 90 -16.96 -6.29 -2.16
CA ASP A 90 -15.60 -6.33 -2.69
C ASP A 90 -14.85 -5.01 -2.45
N ALA A 91 -15.53 -3.87 -2.52
CA ALA A 91 -14.95 -2.56 -2.28
C ALA A 91 -15.97 -1.63 -1.61
N CYS A 92 -15.48 -0.75 -0.74
CA CYS A 92 -16.29 0.19 0.04
C CYS A 92 -17.13 1.11 -0.85
N VAL A 93 -16.66 1.42 -2.06
CA VAL A 93 -17.37 2.22 -3.06
C VAL A 93 -18.72 1.65 -3.48
N SER A 94 -18.90 0.33 -3.37
CA SER A 94 -20.15 -0.36 -3.65
C SER A 94 -21.14 -0.34 -2.48
N CYS A 95 -20.78 0.28 -1.36
CA CYS A 95 -21.67 0.41 -0.20
C CYS A 95 -22.71 1.50 -0.44
N GLU A 96 -23.96 1.24 -0.07
CA GLU A 96 -25.06 2.23 -0.15
C GLU A 96 -24.81 3.49 0.70
N GLU A 97 -24.03 3.36 1.78
CA GLU A 97 -23.66 4.49 2.65
C GLU A 97 -22.42 5.24 2.13
N TYR A 98 -21.87 4.87 0.97
CA TYR A 98 -20.65 5.49 0.45
C TYR A 98 -20.90 6.92 -0.05
N PRO A 99 -20.06 7.91 0.32
CA PRO A 99 -18.97 7.83 1.29
C PRO A 99 -19.45 8.10 2.72
N CYS A 100 -19.24 7.12 3.62
CA CYS A 100 -19.52 7.24 5.06
C CYS A 100 -18.34 7.87 5.83
N HIS A 101 -18.48 8.04 7.14
CA HIS A 101 -17.43 8.69 7.96
C HIS A 101 -16.05 8.00 7.84
N ARG A 102 -15.99 6.66 7.87
CA ARG A 102 -14.71 5.91 7.78
C ARG A 102 -13.91 6.28 6.53
N ILE A 103 -14.55 6.25 5.36
CA ILE A 103 -13.84 6.55 4.11
C ILE A 103 -13.51 8.04 3.99
N ARG A 104 -14.37 8.93 4.53
CA ARG A 104 -14.10 10.37 4.55
C ARG A 104 -12.91 10.73 5.42
N GLU A 105 -12.75 10.10 6.58
CA GLU A 105 -11.59 10.30 7.44
C GLU A 105 -10.30 9.81 6.76
N LEU A 106 -10.33 8.62 6.13
CA LEU A 106 -9.19 8.12 5.37
C LEU A 106 -8.84 9.04 4.17
N ALA A 107 -9.85 9.61 3.51
CA ALA A 107 -9.67 10.50 2.36
C ALA A 107 -8.94 11.80 2.71
N ARG A 108 -8.92 12.22 3.99
CA ARG A 108 -8.09 13.35 4.45
C ARG A 108 -6.60 13.09 4.20
N GLY A 109 -6.17 11.83 4.27
CA GLY A 109 -4.80 11.42 3.99
C GLY A 109 -4.54 10.98 2.55
N TYR A 110 -5.57 10.48 1.86
CA TYR A 110 -5.47 9.96 0.50
C TYR A 110 -6.35 10.79 -0.45
N PRO A 111 -5.81 11.88 -1.05
CA PRO A 111 -6.63 12.83 -1.80
C PRO A 111 -7.38 12.25 -2.99
N THR A 112 -6.85 11.19 -3.61
CA THR A 112 -7.51 10.54 -4.75
C THR A 112 -8.58 9.53 -4.34
N LEU A 113 -8.73 9.19 -3.06
CA LEU A 113 -9.55 8.07 -2.61
C LEU A 113 -11.02 8.19 -3.03
N LEU A 114 -11.62 9.36 -2.83
CA LEU A 114 -13.02 9.61 -3.19
C LEU A 114 -13.18 9.75 -4.71
N SER A 115 -12.25 10.43 -5.39
CA SER A 115 -12.29 10.57 -6.85
C SER A 115 -12.10 9.23 -7.56
N ASP A 116 -11.21 8.38 -7.05
CA ASP A 116 -10.99 7.03 -7.56
C ASP A 116 -12.23 6.15 -7.30
N GLY A 117 -12.91 6.31 -6.15
CA GLY A 117 -14.21 5.69 -5.92
C GLY A 117 -15.26 6.12 -6.95
N MET A 118 -15.42 7.42 -7.19
CA MET A 118 -16.32 7.91 -8.24
C MET A 118 -15.94 7.37 -9.62
N ARG A 119 -14.64 7.29 -9.92
CA ARG A 119 -14.11 6.73 -11.16
C ARG A 119 -14.48 5.26 -11.31
N ILE A 120 -14.35 4.43 -10.26
CA ILE A 120 -14.78 3.02 -10.27
C ILE A 120 -16.26 2.90 -10.64
N ASN A 121 -17.13 3.76 -10.10
CA ASN A 121 -18.56 3.73 -10.45
C ASN A 121 -18.84 4.15 -11.90
N GLU A 122 -18.04 5.05 -12.46
CA GLU A 122 -18.20 5.55 -13.83
C GLU A 122 -17.73 4.53 -14.88
N ILE A 123 -16.54 3.94 -14.69
CA ILE A 123 -15.90 3.12 -15.73
C ILE A 123 -15.85 1.63 -15.40
N GLY A 124 -16.26 1.25 -14.21
CA GLY A 124 -16.14 -0.11 -13.69
C GLY A 124 -14.73 -0.44 -13.19
N MET A 125 -14.66 -1.48 -12.37
CA MET A 125 -13.45 -1.89 -11.67
C MET A 125 -12.28 -2.25 -12.62
N GLU A 126 -12.55 -2.94 -13.72
CA GLU A 126 -11.51 -3.42 -14.64
C GLU A 126 -10.74 -2.27 -15.29
N LYS A 127 -11.46 -1.30 -15.84
CA LYS A 127 -10.83 -0.13 -16.47
C LYS A 127 -10.09 0.72 -15.43
N TRP A 128 -10.65 0.84 -14.22
CA TRP A 128 -9.98 1.54 -13.13
C TRP A 128 -8.67 0.86 -12.72
N ILE A 129 -8.63 -0.48 -12.66
CA ILE A 129 -7.40 -1.24 -12.38
C ILE A 129 -6.32 -0.92 -13.43
N GLU A 130 -6.67 -0.89 -14.71
CA GLU A 130 -5.72 -0.53 -15.77
C GLU A 130 -5.21 0.92 -15.61
N GLU A 131 -6.05 1.87 -15.21
CA GLU A 131 -5.60 3.22 -14.85
C GLU A 131 -4.62 3.22 -13.66
N GLN A 132 -4.83 2.36 -12.66
CA GLN A 132 -3.92 2.27 -11.50
C GLN A 132 -2.59 1.60 -11.85
N LYS A 133 -2.60 0.57 -12.71
CA LYS A 133 -1.37 -0.04 -13.24
C LYS A 133 -0.55 0.97 -14.02
N ALA A 134 -1.18 1.78 -14.88
CA ALA A 134 -0.49 2.84 -15.61
C ALA A 134 0.11 3.91 -14.68
N ARG A 135 -0.52 4.20 -13.53
CA ARG A 135 0.09 5.06 -12.48
C ARG A 135 1.30 4.38 -11.84
N ALA A 136 1.20 3.08 -11.55
CA ALA A 136 2.28 2.30 -10.92
C ALA A 136 3.52 2.20 -11.84
N GLU A 137 3.32 1.97 -13.14
CA GLU A 137 4.39 1.96 -14.16
C GLU A 137 5.15 3.29 -14.24
N ARG A 138 4.47 4.41 -13.94
CA ARG A 138 5.09 5.75 -13.88
C ARG A 138 5.77 6.03 -12.53
N GLY A 139 5.79 5.06 -11.61
CA GLY A 139 6.43 5.18 -10.29
C GLY A 139 5.63 5.99 -9.26
N VAL A 140 4.35 6.26 -9.53
CA VAL A 140 3.48 6.98 -8.59
C VAL A 140 3.24 6.10 -7.37
N VAL A 141 3.43 6.67 -6.17
CA VAL A 141 2.97 6.03 -4.93
C VAL A 141 2.18 7.02 -4.08
N TYR A 142 1.31 6.51 -3.21
CA TYR A 142 0.48 7.37 -2.37
C TYR A 142 1.26 8.34 -1.51
N SER A 143 2.47 8.00 -1.05
CA SER A 143 3.29 8.91 -0.24
C SER A 143 3.75 10.17 -0.97
N ASP A 144 3.67 10.22 -2.31
CA ASP A 144 3.99 11.43 -3.07
C ASP A 144 2.92 12.53 -2.94
N ILE A 145 1.69 12.12 -2.63
CA ILE A 145 0.51 13.00 -2.61
C ILE A 145 -0.26 12.90 -1.29
N ARG A 146 0.24 12.13 -0.32
CA ARG A 146 -0.43 11.88 0.96
C ARG A 146 -0.42 13.15 1.79
N CYS A 147 -1.58 13.52 2.30
CA CYS A 147 -1.73 14.66 3.20
C CYS A 147 -1.66 14.23 4.67
N TYR A 148 -1.18 15.13 5.52
CA TYR A 148 -1.12 14.93 6.97
C TYR A 148 -1.68 16.16 7.70
N PRO A 149 -2.27 16.00 8.89
CA PRO A 149 -2.52 14.73 9.58
C PRO A 149 -3.74 13.97 9.00
N TYR A 150 -3.76 12.66 9.16
CA TYR A 150 -4.93 11.82 8.93
C TYR A 150 -4.88 10.59 9.84
N GLU A 151 -6.04 9.93 10.02
CA GLU A 151 -6.15 8.73 10.82
C GLU A 151 -6.76 7.59 10.01
N VAL A 152 -6.37 6.36 10.33
CA VAL A 152 -7.03 5.16 9.82
C VAL A 152 -8.16 4.81 10.78
N PRO A 153 -9.42 4.79 10.32
CA PRO A 153 -10.56 4.47 11.18
C PRO A 153 -10.39 3.11 11.87
N GLN A 154 -10.77 3.08 13.14
CA GLN A 154 -10.68 1.89 14.00
C GLN A 154 -12.05 1.32 14.37
N ASP A 155 -13.09 2.16 14.34
CA ASP A 155 -14.49 1.85 14.59
C ASP A 155 -15.26 1.51 13.32
#